data_AF-A0A8T9SED2-F1
#
_entry.id   AF-A0A8T9SED2-F1
#
_cell.length_a   1.000
_cell.length_b   1.000
_cell.length_c   1.000
_cell.angle_alpha   90.00
_cell.angle_beta   90.00
_cell.angle_gamma   90.00
#
_symmetry.space_group_name_H-M   'P 1'
#
loop_
_entity.id
_entity.type
_entity.pdbx_description
1 polymer ?
#
loop_
_entity_poly.entity_id
_entity_poly.type
_entity_poly.pdbx_seq_one_letter_code
_entity_poly.pdbx_strand_id
1 'polypeptide(L)'
;MSYDLMVFIPEAAPQTPAAFQAWYHAQTEWTEGHTYDDPAITAPALRAWLVEMRQTFPDLNGDEATGDNDYETDYSIGCVVIYAAFSWSLATEALETVLRLAQKHQVGVFDPSFEANTILLPADGTMHPLPAVPPPQAQKKPWWKVW
;
A
#
# COMPACT_ATOMS: atom_id res chain seq x y z
N MET A 1 -11.51 6.62 14.22
CA MET A 1 -10.27 5.87 13.91
C MET A 1 -10.39 5.44 12.47
N SER A 2 -9.36 5.67 11.66
CA SER A 2 -9.33 5.29 10.25
C SER A 2 -8.85 3.85 10.09
N TYR A 3 -9.29 3.20 9.02
CA TYR A 3 -8.62 2.02 8.49
C TYR A 3 -7.78 2.46 7.30
N ASP A 4 -6.47 2.39 7.47
CA ASP A 4 -5.49 2.92 6.55
C ASP A 4 -4.88 1.81 5.69
N LEU A 5 -4.76 2.07 4.39
CA LEU A 5 -4.08 1.23 3.42
C LEU A 5 -3.19 2.08 2.51
N MET A 6 -2.08 1.52 2.07
CA MET A 6 -1.22 2.12 1.05
C MET A 6 -1.13 1.20 -0.17
N VAL A 7 -1.33 1.75 -1.37
CA VAL A 7 -0.96 1.10 -2.62
C VAL A 7 0.31 1.71 -3.19
N PHE A 8 1.14 0.91 -3.86
CA PHE A 8 2.45 1.36 -4.33
C PHE A 8 2.87 0.71 -5.65
N ILE A 9 3.82 1.35 -6.35
CA ILE A 9 4.47 0.75 -7.53
C ILE A 9 5.47 -0.34 -7.09
N PRO A 10 5.26 -1.62 -7.45
CA PRO A 10 6.11 -2.73 -7.01
C PRO A 10 7.60 -2.55 -7.31
N GLU A 11 7.92 -1.97 -8.47
CA GLU A 11 9.31 -1.77 -8.93
C GLU A 11 10.04 -0.65 -8.17
N ALA A 12 9.30 0.26 -7.52
CA ALA A 12 9.87 1.32 -6.71
C ALA A 12 10.11 0.89 -5.26
N ALA A 13 9.41 -0.16 -4.79
CA ALA A 13 9.44 -0.59 -3.42
C ALA A 13 10.59 -1.59 -3.12
N PRO A 14 11.22 -1.51 -1.95
CA PRO A 14 12.22 -2.50 -1.53
C PRO A 14 11.61 -3.90 -1.35
N GLN A 15 12.37 -4.93 -1.74
CA GLN A 15 11.93 -6.34 -1.69
C GLN A 15 12.22 -7.05 -0.35
N THR A 16 12.53 -6.30 0.71
CA THR A 16 12.69 -6.88 2.06
C THR A 16 11.83 -6.11 3.05
N PRO A 17 11.21 -6.78 4.04
CA PRO A 17 10.31 -6.10 4.99
C PRO A 17 10.96 -4.93 5.74
N ALA A 18 12.22 -5.09 6.19
CA ALA A 18 12.92 -4.03 6.92
C ALA A 18 13.20 -2.79 6.06
N ALA A 19 13.64 -3.00 4.81
CA ALA A 19 13.87 -1.89 3.89
C ALA A 19 12.55 -1.25 3.44
N PHE A 20 11.51 -2.07 3.24
CA PHE A 20 10.17 -1.58 2.91
C PHE A 20 9.63 -0.69 4.02
N GLN A 21 9.78 -1.09 5.29
CA GLN A 21 9.33 -0.29 6.43
C GLN A 21 10.02 1.08 6.47
N ALA A 22 11.35 1.12 6.29
CA ALA A 22 12.10 2.37 6.23
C ALA A 22 11.66 3.26 5.04
N TRP A 23 11.41 2.63 3.89
CA TRP A 23 10.90 3.31 2.70
C TRP A 23 9.48 3.85 2.90
N TYR A 24 8.57 3.06 3.48
CA TYR A 24 7.22 3.47 3.85
C TYR A 24 7.26 4.72 4.75
N HIS A 25 8.05 4.70 5.81
CA HIS A 25 8.20 5.86 6.69
C HIS A 25 8.61 7.11 5.91
N ALA A 26 9.62 7.01 5.03
CA ALA A 26 10.05 8.12 4.20
C ALA A 26 8.97 8.61 3.22
N GLN A 27 8.18 7.72 2.63
CA GLN A 27 7.05 8.10 1.77
C GLN A 27 6.00 8.90 2.55
N THR A 28 5.71 8.48 3.78
CA THR A 28 4.71 9.11 4.66
C THR A 28 5.22 10.34 5.43
N GLU A 29 6.46 10.79 5.18
CA GLU A 29 6.92 12.10 5.65
C GLU A 29 6.38 13.24 4.79
N TRP A 30 5.80 12.93 3.62
CA TRP A 30 5.14 13.88 2.72
C TRP A 30 6.06 15.05 2.31
N THR A 31 7.29 14.74 1.91
CA THR A 31 8.35 15.72 1.60
C THR A 31 8.56 15.99 0.10
N GLU A 32 7.71 15.44 -0.76
CA GLU A 32 7.77 15.70 -2.21
C GLU A 32 7.41 17.16 -2.50
N GLY A 33 7.97 17.72 -3.57
CA GLY A 33 7.83 19.15 -3.92
C GLY A 33 6.49 19.55 -4.53
N HIS A 34 5.41 18.85 -4.19
CA HIS A 34 4.06 19.03 -4.73
C HIS A 34 2.98 18.81 -3.67
N THR A 35 1.75 19.19 -3.99
CA THR A 35 0.59 18.82 -3.18
C THR A 35 0.26 17.35 -3.35
N TYR A 36 -0.47 16.76 -2.40
CA TYR A 36 -0.79 15.33 -2.37
C TYR A 36 -2.24 15.04 -2.82
N ASP A 37 -2.86 15.97 -3.54
CA ASP A 37 -4.25 15.93 -4.01
C ASP A 37 -4.37 15.77 -5.54
N ASP A 38 -3.28 15.95 -6.29
CA ASP A 38 -3.29 15.89 -7.75
C ASP A 38 -3.11 14.44 -8.26
N PRO A 39 -4.07 13.83 -8.97
CA PRO A 39 -3.86 12.51 -9.59
C PRO A 39 -2.85 12.54 -10.75
N ALA A 40 -2.47 13.70 -11.28
CA ALA A 40 -1.55 13.82 -12.42
C ALA A 40 -0.07 13.58 -12.05
N ILE A 41 0.31 13.73 -10.78
CA ILE A 41 1.68 13.48 -10.28
C ILE A 41 2.01 11.99 -10.13
N THR A 42 1.01 11.13 -9.89
CA THR A 42 1.24 9.71 -9.64
C THR A 42 1.40 8.90 -10.93
N ALA A 43 2.02 7.72 -10.79
CA ALA A 43 2.24 6.77 -11.87
C ALA A 43 0.93 6.29 -12.54
N PRO A 44 0.93 5.94 -13.85
CA PRO A 44 -0.29 5.57 -14.58
C PRO A 44 -1.09 4.42 -13.95
N ALA A 45 -0.43 3.41 -13.39
CA ALA A 45 -1.10 2.28 -12.73
C ALA A 45 -1.83 2.70 -11.45
N LEU A 46 -1.21 3.54 -10.62
CA LEU A 46 -1.81 4.11 -9.42
C LEU A 46 -2.96 5.05 -9.76
N ARG A 47 -2.81 5.85 -10.81
CA ARG A 47 -3.89 6.72 -11.31
C ARG A 47 -5.10 5.92 -11.76
N ALA A 48 -4.89 4.82 -12.50
CA ALA A 48 -5.96 3.95 -12.93
C ALA A 48 -6.67 3.30 -11.73
N TRP A 49 -5.90 2.83 -10.74
CA TRP A 49 -6.43 2.33 -9.48
C TRP A 49 -7.29 3.37 -8.76
N LEU A 50 -6.79 4.62 -8.63
CA LEU A 50 -7.49 5.70 -7.93
C LEU A 50 -8.82 6.08 -8.60
N VAL A 51 -8.84 6.14 -9.93
CA VAL A 51 -10.06 6.45 -10.70
C VAL A 51 -11.16 5.42 -10.44
N GLU A 52 -10.81 4.13 -10.35
CA GLU A 52 -11.79 3.08 -10.03
C GLU A 52 -12.13 3.05 -8.54
N MET A 53 -11.17 3.31 -7.66
CA MET A 53 -11.41 3.35 -6.22
C MET A 53 -12.44 4.43 -5.85
N ARG A 54 -12.31 5.62 -6.45
CA ARG A 54 -13.21 6.77 -6.26
C ARG A 54 -14.66 6.53 -6.70
N GLN A 55 -14.95 5.44 -7.43
CA GLN A 55 -16.32 5.06 -7.79
C GLN A 55 -17.09 4.49 -6.59
N THR A 56 -16.39 3.87 -5.64
CA THR A 56 -16.98 3.31 -4.41
C THR A 56 -16.65 4.21 -3.21
N PHE A 57 -15.43 4.73 -3.17
CA PHE A 57 -14.89 5.50 -2.06
C PHE A 57 -14.52 6.92 -2.54
N PRO A 58 -15.47 7.85 -2.65
CA PRO A 58 -15.22 9.20 -3.15
C PRO A 58 -14.17 9.93 -2.30
N ASP A 59 -13.53 10.94 -2.88
CA ASP A 59 -12.51 11.73 -2.19
C ASP A 59 -13.15 12.65 -1.14
N LEU A 60 -12.68 12.56 0.10
CA LEU A 60 -13.11 13.40 1.22
C LEU A 60 -12.77 14.88 1.03
N ASN A 61 -11.74 15.19 0.23
CA ASN A 61 -11.30 16.55 -0.05
C ASN A 61 -11.67 17.01 -1.48
N GLY A 62 -12.49 16.23 -2.19
CA GLY A 62 -12.95 16.56 -3.54
C GLY A 62 -14.08 17.58 -3.57
N ASP A 63 -14.34 18.16 -4.74
CA ASP A 63 -15.38 19.18 -4.95
C ASP A 63 -16.80 18.72 -4.55
N GLU A 64 -17.05 17.40 -4.64
CA GLU A 64 -18.35 16.78 -4.32
C GLU A 64 -18.42 16.22 -2.88
N ALA A 65 -17.39 16.45 -2.05
CA ALA A 65 -17.36 15.94 -0.68
C ALA A 65 -18.39 16.64 0.21
N THR A 66 -19.05 15.86 1.05
CA THR A 66 -20.09 16.31 1.99
C THR A 66 -19.60 16.35 3.44
N GLY A 67 -18.58 15.55 3.77
CA GLY A 67 -18.01 15.41 5.11
C GLY A 67 -18.84 14.56 6.08
N ASP A 68 -20.00 14.03 5.65
CA ASP A 68 -20.94 13.25 6.49
C ASP A 68 -21.29 11.89 5.84
N ASN A 69 -20.36 11.35 5.06
CA ASN A 69 -20.50 10.08 4.36
C ASN A 69 -19.35 9.15 4.72
N ASP A 70 -19.66 8.00 5.32
CA ASP A 70 -18.68 6.98 5.71
C ASP A 70 -17.80 6.48 4.55
N TYR A 71 -18.28 6.59 3.30
CA TYR A 71 -17.54 6.19 2.10
C TYR A 71 -16.52 7.23 1.64
N GLU A 72 -16.63 8.48 2.08
CA GLU A 72 -15.62 9.49 1.76
C GLU A 72 -14.28 9.11 2.40
N THR A 73 -13.25 9.09 1.56
CA THR A 73 -11.92 8.58 1.90
C THR A 73 -10.90 9.67 1.70
N ASP A 74 -10.02 9.85 2.67
CA ASP A 74 -8.91 10.78 2.55
C ASP A 74 -7.77 10.12 1.77
N TYR A 75 -7.44 10.69 0.60
CA TYR A 75 -6.38 10.21 -0.27
C TYR A 75 -5.17 11.15 -0.21
N SER A 76 -3.98 10.57 0.01
CA SER A 76 -2.70 11.25 -0.20
C SER A 76 -1.95 10.60 -1.36
N ILE A 77 -1.72 11.37 -2.42
CA ILE A 77 -1.23 10.92 -3.72
C ILE A 77 0.24 11.30 -3.85
N GLY A 78 1.13 10.33 -3.72
CA GLY A 78 2.56 10.50 -4.01
C GLY A 78 2.92 10.08 -5.43
N CYS A 79 4.19 10.30 -5.82
CA CYS A 79 4.68 9.87 -7.13
C CYS A 79 4.57 8.35 -7.34
N VAL A 80 4.90 7.57 -6.30
CA VAL A 80 4.99 6.09 -6.36
C VAL A 80 4.10 5.37 -5.34
N VAL A 81 3.30 6.12 -4.57
CA VAL A 81 2.34 5.60 -3.59
C VAL A 81 1.01 6.34 -3.66
N ILE A 82 -0.07 5.69 -3.26
CA ILE A 82 -1.30 6.36 -2.82
C ILE A 82 -1.64 5.79 -1.45
N TYR A 83 -1.85 6.68 -0.49
CA TYR A 83 -2.31 6.34 0.85
C TYR A 83 -3.80 6.69 0.95
N ALA A 84 -4.59 5.81 1.54
CA ALA A 84 -6.03 5.93 1.64
C ALA A 84 -6.48 5.63 3.08
N ALA A 85 -7.14 6.61 3.71
CA ALA A 85 -7.69 6.49 5.05
C ALA A 85 -9.22 6.35 4.97
N PHE A 86 -9.70 5.12 5.14
CA PHE A 86 -11.11 4.76 5.11
C PHE A 86 -11.76 4.92 6.48
N SER A 87 -13.09 5.06 6.53
CA SER A 87 -13.82 4.82 7.77
C SER A 87 -13.63 3.38 8.25
N TRP A 88 -13.39 3.20 9.55
CA TRP A 88 -13.25 1.85 10.14
C TRP A 88 -14.51 0.99 9.96
N SER A 89 -15.69 1.62 9.85
CA SER A 89 -16.96 0.90 9.60
C SER A 89 -16.93 0.14 8.26
N LEU A 90 -16.07 0.54 7.32
CA LEU A 90 -15.95 -0.03 5.98
C LEU A 90 -14.68 -0.87 5.79
N ALA A 91 -13.92 -1.19 6.85
CA ALA A 91 -12.61 -1.81 6.73
C ALA A 91 -12.57 -3.09 5.86
N THR A 92 -13.57 -3.97 6.01
CA THR A 92 -13.67 -5.20 5.22
C THR A 92 -13.90 -4.90 3.73
N GLU A 93 -14.87 -4.05 3.40
CA GLU A 93 -15.18 -3.68 2.02
C GLU A 93 -14.04 -2.90 1.36
N ALA A 94 -13.40 -2.02 2.11
CA ALA A 94 -12.23 -1.26 1.68
C ALA A 94 -11.10 -2.22 1.31
N LEU A 95 -10.72 -3.15 2.19
CA LEU A 95 -9.66 -4.12 1.92
C LEU A 95 -9.97 -4.98 0.70
N GLU A 96 -11.19 -5.53 0.60
CA GLU A 96 -11.61 -6.33 -0.57
C GLU A 96 -11.52 -5.54 -1.88
N THR A 97 -11.95 -4.29 -1.86
CA THR A 97 -11.90 -3.40 -3.03
C THR A 97 -10.46 -3.05 -3.40
N VAL A 98 -9.63 -2.70 -2.41
CA VAL A 98 -8.20 -2.40 -2.61
C VAL A 98 -7.49 -3.61 -3.22
N LEU A 99 -7.67 -4.82 -2.68
CA LEU A 99 -7.01 -6.02 -3.19
C LEU A 99 -7.42 -6.35 -4.63
N ARG A 100 -8.73 -6.26 -4.93
CA ARG A 100 -9.26 -6.51 -6.27
C ARG A 100 -8.68 -5.52 -7.30
N LEU A 101 -8.68 -4.23 -6.98
CA LEU A 101 -8.16 -3.20 -7.87
C LEU A 101 -6.62 -3.26 -7.94
N ALA A 102 -5.94 -3.57 -6.85
CA ALA A 102 -4.49 -3.73 -6.83
C ALA A 102 -4.04 -4.86 -7.77
N GLN A 103 -4.72 -6.00 -7.70
CA GLN A 103 -4.55 -7.10 -8.64
C GLN A 103 -4.82 -6.65 -10.08
N LYS A 104 -5.92 -5.95 -10.34
CA LYS A 104 -6.28 -5.48 -11.68
C LYS A 104 -5.23 -4.54 -12.29
N HIS A 105 -4.71 -3.61 -11.49
CA HIS A 105 -3.79 -2.56 -11.96
C HIS A 105 -2.31 -2.88 -11.71
N GLN A 106 -2.02 -4.08 -11.19
CA GLN A 106 -0.66 -4.55 -10.91
C GLN A 106 0.11 -3.60 -9.97
N VAL A 107 -0.54 -3.16 -8.90
CA VAL A 107 0.09 -2.38 -7.82
C VAL A 107 0.21 -3.20 -6.53
N GLY A 108 1.21 -2.90 -5.71
CA GLY A 108 1.38 -3.51 -4.40
C GLY A 108 0.43 -2.91 -3.36
N VAL A 109 0.21 -3.63 -2.25
CA VAL A 109 -0.63 -3.20 -1.13
C VAL A 109 0.16 -3.35 0.17
N PHE A 110 0.03 -2.38 1.06
CA PHE A 110 0.54 -2.42 2.42
C PHE A 110 -0.57 -2.05 3.40
N ASP A 111 -0.73 -2.86 4.44
CA ASP A 111 -1.69 -2.64 5.52
C ASP A 111 -0.95 -2.22 6.81
N PRO A 112 -0.84 -0.91 7.09
CA PRO A 112 -0.26 -0.38 8.33
C PRO A 112 -1.21 -0.45 9.53
N SER A 113 -2.49 -0.75 9.32
CA SER A 113 -3.51 -0.71 10.38
C SER A 113 -3.49 -1.95 11.27
N PHE A 114 -2.85 -3.03 10.83
CA PHE A 114 -2.68 -4.26 11.61
C PHE A 114 -1.21 -4.54 11.93
N GLU A 115 -0.96 -5.14 13.11
CA GLU A 115 0.40 -5.47 13.58
C GLU A 115 1.21 -6.37 12.62
N ALA A 116 0.51 -7.16 11.80
CA ALA A 116 1.13 -8.01 10.80
C ALA A 116 1.86 -7.22 9.71
N ASN A 117 1.55 -5.91 9.51
CA ASN A 117 2.17 -5.02 8.54
C ASN A 117 2.31 -5.70 7.17
N THR A 118 1.19 -6.24 6.67
CA THR A 118 1.23 -7.18 5.55
C THR A 118 1.56 -6.42 4.26
N ILE A 119 2.64 -6.81 3.60
CA ILE A 119 3.06 -6.29 2.30
C ILE A 119 2.67 -7.33 1.24
N LEU A 120 1.84 -6.95 0.28
CA LEU A 120 1.39 -7.80 -0.81
C LEU A 120 1.88 -7.26 -2.15
N LEU A 121 2.36 -8.17 -3.00
CA LEU A 121 2.78 -7.89 -4.37
C LEU A 121 1.90 -8.63 -5.37
N PRO A 122 1.53 -8.00 -6.50
CA PRO A 122 0.85 -8.69 -7.58
C PRO A 122 1.85 -9.61 -8.32
N ALA A 123 1.51 -10.88 -8.45
CA ALA A 123 2.22 -11.83 -9.31
C ALA A 123 1.24 -12.89 -9.85
N ASP A 124 1.43 -13.30 -11.11
CA ASP A 124 0.62 -14.35 -11.76
C ASP A 124 -0.91 -14.12 -11.68
N GLY A 125 -1.34 -12.86 -11.62
CA GLY A 125 -2.75 -12.47 -11.51
C GLY A 125 -3.34 -12.63 -10.12
N THR A 126 -2.53 -12.82 -9.08
CA THR A 126 -2.95 -12.88 -7.66
C THR A 126 -2.06 -12.01 -6.76
N MET A 127 -2.51 -11.71 -5.55
CA MET A 127 -1.73 -10.98 -4.54
C MET A 127 -0.96 -11.96 -3.65
N HIS A 128 0.35 -11.78 -3.52
CA HIS A 128 1.23 -12.63 -2.73
C HIS A 128 1.94 -11.83 -1.64
N PRO A 129 2.09 -12.39 -0.43
CA PRO A 129 2.90 -11.73 0.60
C PRO A 129 4.35 -11.62 0.16
N LEU A 130 4.97 -10.46 0.43
CA LEU A 130 6.40 -10.29 0.28
C LEU A 130 7.11 -11.35 1.14
N PRO A 131 8.01 -12.18 0.56
CA PRO A 131 8.67 -13.21 1.32
C PRO A 131 9.41 -12.60 2.51
N ALA A 132 9.19 -13.15 3.70
CA ALA A 132 10.06 -12.86 4.83
C ALA A 132 11.48 -13.27 4.44
N VAL A 133 12.47 -12.38 4.65
CA VAL A 133 13.88 -12.78 4.56
C VAL A 133 14.06 -13.87 5.61
N PRO A 134 14.34 -15.14 5.23
CA PRO A 134 14.63 -16.14 6.23
C PRO A 134 15.86 -15.67 7.02
N PRO A 135 15.90 -15.87 8.35
CA PRO A 135 17.10 -15.54 9.12
C PRO A 135 18.31 -16.21 8.43
N PRO A 136 19.50 -15.57 8.46
CA PRO A 136 20.69 -16.15 7.86
C PRO A 136 20.78 -17.60 8.33
N GLN A 137 20.73 -18.56 7.39
CA GLN A 137 20.88 -19.96 7.76
C GLN A 137 22.21 -20.05 8.49
N ALA A 138 22.17 -20.30 9.80
CA ALA A 138 23.36 -20.62 10.54
C ALA A 138 23.96 -21.82 9.81
N GLN A 139 25.11 -21.63 9.14
CA GLN A 139 25.85 -22.75 8.57
C GLN A 139 26.10 -23.69 9.74
N LYS A 140 25.31 -24.77 9.82
CA LYS A 140 25.58 -25.87 10.70
C LYS A 140 26.89 -26.45 10.19
N LYS A 141 28.00 -25.98 10.76
CA LYS A 141 29.31 -26.58 10.52
C LYS A 141 29.14 -28.05 10.81
N PRO A 142 29.43 -28.94 9.86
CA PRO A 142 29.29 -30.36 10.12
C PRO A 142 30.13 -30.73 11.34
N TRP A 143 29.55 -31.56 12.21
CA TRP A 143 30.14 -31.95 13.49
C TRP A 143 31.53 -32.63 13.35
N TRP A 144 31.91 -33.03 12.14
CA TRP A 144 33.22 -33.60 11.80
C TRP A 144 34.32 -32.59 11.44
N LYS A 145 34.04 -31.27 11.43
CA LYS A 145 35.04 -30.22 11.13
C LYS A 145 35.66 -29.56 12.38
N VAL A 146 35.56 -30.19 13.55
CA VAL A 146 36.25 -29.75 14.77
C VAL A 146 37.36 -30.76 15.10
N TRP A 147 38.48 -30.66 14.38
CA TRP A 147 39.78 -31.23 14.72
C TRP A 147 40.87 -30.26 14.26
#